data_AF-A0A0S8DWH2-F1
#
_entry.id   AF-A0A0S8DWH2-F1
#
_cell.length_a   1.000
_cell.length_b   1.000
_cell.length_c   1.000
_cell.angle_alpha   90.00
_cell.angle_beta   90.00
_cell.angle_gamma   90.00
#
_symmetry.space_group_name_H-M   'P 1'
#
loop_
_entity.id
_entity.type
_entity.pdbx_description
1 polymer ?
#
loop_
_entity_poly.entity_id
_entity_poly.type
_entity_poly.pdbx_seq_one_letter_code
_entity_poly.pdbx_strand_id
1 'polypeptide(L)'
;MNEKETEKAPIVVSKSFMAVGPTLHYSHKNVLICWLLALAAFGVSCVFWSKIVSHTFWPFDAQTVTNPAFWRLDRSITTGVSIFEYPWQILVLGLLMGILAIVPVLISQLMSFRYSIPLVLQIAILANLPAFAICVLVSCIAAACRPLRFRSRFIAIALCAAPQLLYWGYFGPARGVEPIAWGVSFAPWICAWFDAMVIAGFVLGIGHFTRYRPGLTWIFTALTLVIAVVVFEKAIGFDELGYNLYVARNDPEHVSAFYDRAITKALDRTMQDADTKELLDKLFYPPDPIARRAELRTEVQKQLKNDNWPSWFTVPPELEYKQRKEELLKQYEL
;
A
#
# COMPACT_ATOMS: atom_id res chain seq x y z
N MET A 1 -13.87 81.08 -0.72
CA MET A 1 -13.15 79.90 -1.23
C MET A 1 -12.38 79.28 -0.09
N ASN A 2 -12.76 78.09 0.35
CA ASN A 2 -11.92 77.18 1.14
C ASN A 2 -12.53 75.78 1.00
N GLU A 3 -12.12 75.08 -0.05
CA GLU A 3 -12.39 73.65 -0.20
C GLU A 3 -11.44 72.90 0.74
N LYS A 4 -12.01 72.25 1.76
CA LYS A 4 -11.30 71.27 2.59
C LYS A 4 -11.21 69.97 1.80
N GLU A 5 -10.01 69.67 1.31
CA GLU A 5 -9.66 68.32 0.87
C GLU A 5 -9.90 67.33 2.02
N THR A 6 -10.74 66.34 1.76
CA THR A 6 -11.01 65.24 2.67
C THR A 6 -9.98 64.15 2.43
N GLU A 7 -9.01 64.07 3.34
CA GLU A 7 -7.98 63.05 3.40
C GLU A 7 -8.63 61.65 3.51
N LYS A 8 -8.63 60.89 2.42
CA LYS A 8 -9.16 59.52 2.39
C LYS A 8 -8.24 58.63 3.22
N ALA A 9 -8.74 58.16 4.37
CA ALA A 9 -8.06 57.17 5.17
C ALA A 9 -7.68 55.95 4.31
N PRO A 10 -6.45 55.41 4.43
CA PRO A 10 -6.01 54.28 3.63
C PRO A 10 -6.89 53.07 3.94
N ILE A 11 -7.53 52.52 2.91
CA ILE A 11 -8.28 51.27 3.00
C ILE A 11 -7.26 50.20 3.39
N VAL A 12 -7.28 49.78 4.66
CA VAL A 12 -6.47 48.67 5.16
C VAL A 12 -7.04 47.41 4.53
N VAL A 13 -6.54 47.05 3.35
CA VAL A 13 -6.88 45.79 2.68
C VAL A 13 -6.50 44.67 3.63
N SER A 14 -7.51 43.93 4.11
CA SER A 14 -7.28 42.82 5.04
C SER A 14 -6.36 41.82 4.36
N LYS A 15 -5.23 41.54 5.01
CA LYS A 15 -4.23 40.60 4.51
C LYS A 15 -4.87 39.21 4.47
N SER A 16 -5.03 38.65 3.26
CA SER A 16 -5.59 37.29 3.05
C SER A 16 -4.95 36.28 4.02
N PHE A 17 -5.77 35.49 4.71
CA PHE A 17 -5.32 34.50 5.70
C PHE A 17 -4.30 33.50 5.14
N MET A 18 -4.43 33.13 3.87
CA MET A 18 -3.50 32.26 3.16
C MET A 18 -2.36 33.08 2.55
N ALA A 19 -1.13 32.67 2.85
CA ALA A 19 0.06 33.33 2.35
C ALA A 19 0.45 32.84 0.95
N VAL A 20 0.83 33.77 0.08
CA VAL A 20 1.44 33.47 -1.23
C VAL A 20 2.90 33.08 -0.99
N GLY A 21 3.34 31.99 -1.61
CA GLY A 21 4.68 31.46 -1.47
C GLY A 21 5.73 32.18 -2.34
N PRO A 22 7.03 32.08 -1.99
CA PRO A 22 8.10 32.81 -2.66
C PRO A 22 8.34 32.39 -4.12
N THR A 23 7.91 31.20 -4.55
CA THR A 23 8.13 30.74 -5.94
C THR A 23 7.26 31.48 -6.95
N LEU A 24 6.20 32.17 -6.50
CA LEU A 24 5.28 32.89 -7.39
C LEU A 24 5.82 34.24 -7.88
N HIS A 25 7.03 34.63 -7.46
CA HIS A 25 7.76 35.76 -8.03
C HIS A 25 8.38 35.44 -9.41
N TYR A 26 8.48 34.16 -9.80
CA TYR A 26 8.98 33.76 -11.10
C TYR A 26 7.89 33.79 -12.18
N SER A 27 8.30 33.72 -13.46
CA SER A 27 7.38 33.65 -14.59
C SER A 27 6.35 32.54 -14.40
N HIS A 28 5.07 32.89 -14.56
CA HIS A 28 3.92 31.99 -14.38
C HIS A 28 4.07 30.69 -15.19
N LYS A 29 4.57 30.79 -16.43
CA LYS A 29 4.83 29.63 -17.29
C LYS A 29 5.84 28.66 -16.67
N ASN A 30 6.93 29.16 -16.10
CA ASN A 30 7.95 28.33 -15.48
C ASN A 30 7.44 27.66 -14.19
N VAL A 31 6.70 28.41 -13.37
CA VAL A 31 6.09 27.87 -12.13
C VAL A 31 5.11 26.74 -12.48
N LEU A 32 4.24 26.93 -13.47
CA LEU A 32 3.30 25.92 -13.91
C LEU A 32 3.98 24.66 -14.45
N ILE A 33 5.02 24.81 -15.29
CA ILE A 33 5.75 23.64 -15.83
C ILE A 33 6.40 22.85 -14.69
N CYS A 34 7.11 23.53 -13.77
CA CYS A 34 7.74 22.86 -12.63
C CYS A 34 6.71 22.22 -11.69
N TRP A 35 5.54 22.85 -11.51
CA TRP A 35 4.43 22.28 -10.75
C TRP A 35 3.84 21.03 -11.45
N LEU A 36 3.65 21.05 -12.77
CA LEU A 36 3.18 19.89 -13.53
C LEU A 36 4.17 18.73 -13.47
N LEU A 37 5.48 19.00 -13.52
CA LEU A 37 6.51 17.98 -13.32
C LEU A 37 6.47 17.40 -11.91
N ALA A 38 6.28 18.24 -10.88
CA ALA A 38 6.11 17.77 -9.51
C ALA A 38 4.85 16.89 -9.39
N LEU A 39 3.75 17.31 -10.00
CA LEU A 39 2.49 16.58 -10.02
C LEU A 39 2.62 15.22 -10.72
N ALA A 40 3.36 15.15 -11.82
CA ALA A 40 3.61 13.91 -12.55
C ALA A 40 4.51 12.96 -11.75
N ALA A 41 5.66 13.44 -11.24
CA ALA A 41 6.57 12.63 -10.44
C ALA A 41 5.88 12.08 -9.17
N PHE A 42 5.11 12.94 -8.49
CA PHE A 42 4.31 12.55 -7.33
C PHE A 42 3.25 11.51 -7.68
N GLY A 43 2.55 11.67 -8.81
CA GLY A 43 1.57 10.70 -9.29
C GLY A 43 2.19 9.33 -9.54
N VAL A 44 3.37 9.27 -10.14
CA VAL A 44 4.13 8.02 -10.30
C VAL A 44 4.49 7.43 -8.94
N SER A 45 4.90 8.23 -7.96
CA SER A 45 5.13 7.74 -6.59
C SER A 45 3.89 7.13 -5.94
N CYS A 46 2.71 7.75 -6.11
CA CYS A 46 1.45 7.20 -5.60
C CYS A 46 1.06 5.90 -6.31
N VAL A 47 1.21 5.83 -7.63
CA VAL A 47 0.94 4.62 -8.41
C VAL A 47 1.90 3.49 -8.01
N PHE A 48 3.17 3.80 -7.80
CA PHE A 48 4.16 2.83 -7.35
C PHE A 48 3.87 2.33 -5.93
N TRP A 49 3.50 3.23 -5.00
CA TRP A 49 2.99 2.85 -3.68
C TRP A 49 1.82 1.86 -3.79
N SER A 50 0.82 2.19 -4.61
CA SER A 50 -0.33 1.32 -4.82
C SER A 50 0.07 -0.04 -5.41
N LYS A 51 1.00 -0.05 -6.37
CA LYS A 51 1.48 -1.30 -6.97
C LYS A 51 2.14 -2.21 -5.92
N ILE A 52 2.93 -1.63 -5.00
CA ILE A 52 3.59 -2.39 -3.93
C ILE A 52 2.59 -2.90 -2.89
N VAL A 53 1.65 -2.05 -2.45
CA VAL A 53 0.75 -2.37 -1.33
C VAL A 53 -0.48 -3.16 -1.76
N SER A 54 -1.02 -2.89 -2.94
CA SER A 54 -2.32 -3.42 -3.40
C SER A 54 -2.25 -4.20 -4.71
N HIS A 55 -1.06 -4.34 -5.32
CA HIS A 55 -0.82 -5.01 -6.61
C HIS A 55 -1.48 -4.36 -7.84
N THR A 56 -2.41 -3.44 -7.65
CA THR A 56 -3.11 -2.71 -8.69
C THR A 56 -2.50 -1.33 -8.89
N PHE A 57 -2.44 -0.86 -10.14
CA PHE A 57 -2.09 0.54 -10.43
C PHE A 57 -3.23 1.52 -10.10
N TRP A 58 -4.45 1.00 -9.92
CA TRP A 58 -5.62 1.77 -9.55
C TRP A 58 -6.45 1.03 -8.48
N PRO A 59 -6.16 1.28 -7.20
CA PRO A 59 -6.75 0.56 -6.06
C PRO A 59 -8.05 1.20 -5.55
N PHE A 60 -8.51 2.31 -6.16
CA PHE A 60 -9.55 3.15 -5.58
C PHE A 60 -10.85 2.38 -5.37
N ASP A 61 -11.32 2.37 -4.12
CA ASP A 61 -12.60 1.81 -3.74
C ASP A 61 -13.35 2.80 -2.82
N ALA A 62 -14.58 3.13 -3.20
CA ALA A 62 -15.44 4.02 -2.41
C ALA A 62 -15.69 3.49 -0.98
N GLN A 63 -15.65 2.16 -0.78
CA GLN A 63 -15.77 1.56 0.56
C GLN A 63 -14.55 1.85 1.45
N THR A 64 -13.37 2.01 0.86
CA THR A 64 -12.15 2.36 1.60
C THR A 64 -12.24 3.77 2.19
N VAL A 65 -12.96 4.67 1.50
CA VAL A 65 -13.18 6.05 1.97
C VAL A 65 -14.14 6.09 3.16
N THR A 66 -15.18 5.25 3.17
CA THR A 66 -16.26 5.31 4.16
C THR A 66 -16.01 4.45 5.39
N ASN A 67 -15.19 3.40 5.29
CA ASN A 67 -14.94 2.48 6.40
C ASN A 67 -13.56 2.75 7.05
N PRO A 68 -13.53 3.23 8.32
CA PRO A 68 -12.30 3.51 9.04
C PRO A 68 -11.38 2.30 9.24
N ALA A 69 -11.91 1.08 9.12
CA ALA A 69 -11.11 -0.14 9.21
C ALA A 69 -10.02 -0.22 8.12
N PHE A 70 -10.26 0.39 6.95
CA PHE A 70 -9.31 0.41 5.83
C PHE A 70 -8.32 1.57 5.87
N TRP A 71 -8.42 2.44 6.88
CA TRP A 71 -7.52 3.60 7.01
C TRP A 71 -6.18 3.27 7.65
N ARG A 72 -5.97 2.00 7.99
CA ARG A 72 -4.82 1.52 8.75
C ARG A 72 -3.66 1.17 7.81
N LEU A 73 -2.44 1.43 8.26
CA LEU A 73 -1.20 1.16 7.52
C LEU A 73 -0.58 -0.20 7.88
N ASP A 74 -1.09 -0.87 8.92
CA ASP A 74 -0.57 -2.17 9.36
C ASP A 74 -0.61 -3.20 8.24
N ARG A 75 -1.68 -3.18 7.43
CA ARG A 75 -1.79 -4.05 6.27
C ARG A 75 -0.68 -3.81 5.24
N SER A 76 -0.21 -2.56 5.09
CA SER A 76 0.85 -2.21 4.14
C SER A 76 2.23 -2.74 4.51
N ILE A 77 2.43 -3.12 5.78
CA ILE A 77 3.70 -3.68 6.27
C ILE A 77 3.64 -5.20 6.51
N THR A 78 2.44 -5.77 6.67
CA THR A 78 2.27 -7.21 6.93
C THR A 78 1.78 -8.02 5.72
N THR A 79 1.16 -7.39 4.72
CA THR A 79 0.59 -8.11 3.57
C THR A 79 1.36 -7.86 2.28
N GLY A 80 1.44 -8.88 1.43
CA GLY A 80 2.28 -8.87 0.23
C GLY A 80 3.73 -9.13 0.60
N VAL A 81 4.57 -8.10 0.49
CA VAL A 81 5.97 -8.16 0.91
C VAL A 81 6.06 -7.66 2.35
N SER A 82 6.08 -8.60 3.29
CA SER A 82 6.18 -8.30 4.72
C SER A 82 7.53 -7.67 5.06
N ILE A 83 7.53 -6.61 5.86
CA ILE A 83 8.79 -6.01 6.34
C ILE A 83 9.60 -6.95 7.24
N PHE A 84 8.94 -7.98 7.80
CA PHE A 84 9.57 -8.97 8.67
C PHE A 84 10.32 -10.04 7.86
N GLU A 85 9.89 -10.29 6.63
CA GLU A 85 10.55 -11.21 5.69
C GLU A 85 11.58 -10.46 4.84
N TYR A 86 11.23 -9.24 4.41
CA TYR A 86 12.05 -8.38 3.56
C TYR A 86 12.35 -7.04 4.25
N PRO A 87 13.40 -6.96 5.10
CA PRO A 87 13.75 -5.72 5.81
C PRO A 87 13.99 -4.51 4.91
N TRP A 88 14.45 -4.72 3.67
CA TRP A 88 14.63 -3.65 2.68
C TRP A 88 13.33 -2.91 2.34
N GLN A 89 12.18 -3.56 2.51
CA GLN A 89 10.86 -2.96 2.33
C GLN A 89 10.62 -1.79 3.31
N ILE A 90 11.30 -1.77 4.47
CA ILE A 90 11.29 -0.65 5.40
C ILE A 90 11.77 0.63 4.72
N LEU A 91 12.87 0.55 3.97
CA LEU A 91 13.41 1.69 3.23
C LEU A 91 12.49 2.07 2.07
N VAL A 92 11.99 1.10 1.30
CA VAL A 92 11.10 1.39 0.16
C VAL A 92 9.83 2.11 0.61
N LEU A 93 9.13 1.56 1.60
CA LEU A 93 7.92 2.16 2.15
C LEU A 93 8.23 3.51 2.82
N GLY A 94 9.37 3.62 3.51
CA GLY A 94 9.84 4.86 4.12
C GLY A 94 10.02 5.98 3.10
N LEU A 95 10.79 5.75 2.04
CA LEU A 95 11.06 6.74 0.99
C LEU A 95 9.77 7.18 0.28
N LEU A 96 8.88 6.24 -0.05
CA LEU A 96 7.62 6.58 -0.70
C LEU A 96 6.70 7.39 0.24
N MET A 97 6.53 6.92 1.48
CA MET A 97 5.70 7.61 2.45
C MET A 97 6.27 9.00 2.80
N GLY A 98 7.60 9.16 2.80
CA GLY A 98 8.29 10.44 2.95
C GLY A 98 7.94 11.43 1.84
N ILE A 99 8.01 10.99 0.56
CA ILE A 99 7.53 11.77 -0.59
C ILE A 99 6.07 12.18 -0.40
N LEU A 100 5.19 11.21 -0.13
CA LEU A 100 3.74 11.42 0.00
C LEU A 100 3.41 12.41 1.14
N ALA A 101 4.19 12.39 2.22
CA ALA A 101 4.01 13.28 3.37
C ALA A 101 4.40 14.73 3.10
N ILE A 102 5.55 14.95 2.45
CA ILE A 102 6.22 16.25 2.48
C ILE A 102 6.00 17.09 1.22
N VAL A 103 5.87 16.46 0.06
CA VAL A 103 5.78 17.17 -1.22
C VAL A 103 4.55 18.08 -1.28
N PRO A 104 3.33 17.65 -0.89
CA PRO A 104 2.17 18.55 -0.87
C PRO A 104 2.36 19.73 0.09
N VAL A 105 3.00 19.50 1.24
CA VAL A 105 3.27 20.53 2.25
C VAL A 105 4.28 21.54 1.74
N LEU A 106 5.35 21.08 1.08
CA LEU A 106 6.33 21.94 0.40
C LEU A 106 5.68 22.79 -0.69
N ILE A 107 4.82 22.20 -1.53
CA ILE A 107 4.09 22.93 -2.57
C ILE A 107 3.15 23.97 -1.94
N SER A 108 2.46 23.62 -0.86
CA SER A 108 1.59 24.55 -0.13
C SER A 108 2.36 25.75 0.44
N GLN A 109 3.53 25.51 1.02
CA GLN A 109 4.37 26.56 1.62
C GLN A 109 5.10 27.42 0.57
N LEU A 110 5.62 26.80 -0.49
CA LEU A 110 6.48 27.45 -1.48
C LEU A 110 5.70 28.14 -2.60
N MET A 111 4.56 27.58 -2.99
CA MET A 111 3.66 28.13 -4.03
C MET A 111 2.40 28.70 -3.38
N SER A 112 1.37 27.86 -3.19
CA SER A 112 0.16 28.19 -2.44
C SER A 112 -0.62 26.91 -2.16
N PHE A 113 -1.52 26.96 -1.17
CA PHE A 113 -2.41 25.86 -0.82
C PHE A 113 -3.20 25.30 -2.03
N ARG A 114 -3.58 26.15 -2.99
CA ARG A 114 -4.36 25.70 -4.16
C ARG A 114 -3.58 24.69 -5.02
N TYR A 115 -2.26 24.84 -5.10
CA TYR A 115 -1.40 23.95 -5.88
C TYR A 115 -1.19 22.59 -5.20
N SER A 116 -1.42 22.47 -3.89
CA SER A 116 -1.28 21.20 -3.17
C SER A 116 -2.54 20.33 -3.25
N ILE A 117 -3.71 20.91 -3.54
CA ILE A 117 -4.99 20.16 -3.60
C ILE A 117 -4.92 18.96 -4.56
N PRO A 118 -4.41 19.09 -5.81
CA PRO A 118 -4.31 17.95 -6.71
C PRO A 118 -3.38 16.85 -6.20
N LEU A 119 -2.31 17.20 -5.47
CA LEU A 119 -1.39 16.22 -4.88
C LEU A 119 -2.07 15.47 -3.72
N VAL A 120 -2.80 16.17 -2.85
CA VAL A 120 -3.59 15.54 -1.77
C VAL A 120 -4.65 14.59 -2.36
N LEU A 121 -5.30 14.99 -3.46
CA LEU A 121 -6.27 14.14 -4.14
C LEU A 121 -5.62 12.87 -4.71
N GLN A 122 -4.38 12.95 -5.22
CA GLN A 122 -3.64 11.76 -5.66
C GLN A 122 -3.34 10.81 -4.51
N ILE A 123 -3.06 11.29 -3.31
CA ILE A 123 -2.92 10.41 -2.13
C ILE A 123 -4.21 9.64 -1.85
N ALA A 124 -5.36 10.34 -1.88
CA ALA A 124 -6.64 9.72 -1.62
C ALA A 124 -7.06 8.71 -2.70
N ILE A 125 -6.84 9.05 -3.98
CA ILE A 125 -7.33 8.25 -5.12
C ILE A 125 -6.31 7.23 -5.60
N LEU A 126 -5.08 7.66 -5.91
CA LEU A 126 -4.06 6.80 -6.51
C LEU A 126 -3.39 5.91 -5.47
N ALA A 127 -3.09 6.44 -4.28
CA ALA A 127 -2.45 5.67 -3.21
C ALA A 127 -3.46 4.96 -2.28
N ASN A 128 -4.77 5.23 -2.42
CA ASN A 128 -5.85 4.72 -1.57
C ASN A 128 -5.67 5.00 -0.06
N LEU A 129 -5.13 6.17 0.30
CA LEU A 129 -4.87 6.54 1.68
C LEU A 129 -5.71 7.77 2.11
N PRO A 130 -7.04 7.64 2.27
CA PRO A 130 -7.91 8.78 2.54
C PRO A 130 -7.63 9.45 3.90
N ALA A 131 -7.39 8.67 4.96
CA ALA A 131 -7.05 9.21 6.27
C ALA A 131 -5.73 9.98 6.27
N PHE A 132 -4.72 9.42 5.60
CA PHE A 132 -3.44 10.10 5.44
C PHE A 132 -3.58 11.38 4.62
N ALA A 133 -4.40 11.36 3.55
CA ALA A 133 -4.69 12.56 2.76
C ALA A 133 -5.34 13.66 3.61
N ILE A 134 -6.22 13.34 4.56
CA ILE A 134 -6.79 14.30 5.51
C ILE A 134 -5.68 14.90 6.40
N CYS A 135 -4.79 14.08 6.96
CA CYS A 135 -3.66 14.56 7.76
C CYS A 135 -2.76 15.48 6.94
N VAL A 136 -2.40 15.09 5.71
CA VAL A 136 -1.60 15.92 4.80
C VAL A 136 -2.35 17.21 4.42
N LEU A 137 -3.67 17.17 4.25
CA LEU A 137 -4.49 18.37 3.99
C LEU A 137 -4.40 19.36 5.15
N VAL A 138 -4.56 18.89 6.39
CA VAL A 138 -4.41 19.71 7.61
C VAL A 138 -3.01 20.33 7.65
N SER A 139 -1.98 19.55 7.34
CA SER A 139 -0.59 20.01 7.28
C SER A 139 -0.35 21.04 6.17
N CYS A 140 -0.98 20.87 5.00
CA CYS A 140 -0.92 21.84 3.91
C CYS A 140 -1.61 23.15 4.30
N ILE A 141 -2.75 23.09 4.98
CA ILE A 141 -3.45 24.27 5.51
C ILE A 141 -2.55 24.97 6.52
N ALA A 142 -2.03 24.23 7.51
CA ALA A 142 -1.13 24.75 8.54
C ALA A 142 0.09 25.46 7.93
N ALA A 143 0.72 24.86 6.91
CA ALA A 143 1.88 25.44 6.23
C ALA A 143 1.57 26.70 5.40
N ALA A 144 0.33 26.84 4.91
CA ALA A 144 -0.13 28.03 4.17
C ALA A 144 -0.64 29.15 5.09
N CYS A 145 -1.05 28.83 6.31
CA CYS A 145 -1.54 29.78 7.31
C CYS A 145 -0.44 30.74 7.74
N ARG A 146 -0.68 32.05 7.63
CA ARG A 146 0.24 33.09 8.15
C ARG A 146 0.69 32.92 9.61
N PRO A 147 -0.16 32.56 10.58
CA PRO A 147 0.27 32.44 11.98
C PRO A 147 1.34 31.37 12.21
N LEU A 148 1.32 30.29 11.41
CA LEU A 148 2.28 29.18 11.52
C LEU A 148 3.44 29.31 10.52
N ARG A 149 3.43 30.34 9.67
CA ARG A 149 4.53 30.68 8.76
C ARG A 149 5.60 31.46 9.52
N PHE A 150 6.35 30.75 10.36
CA PHE A 150 7.51 31.28 11.05
C PHE A 150 8.52 31.88 10.07
N ARG A 151 9.37 32.79 10.58
CA ARG A 151 10.50 33.35 9.81
C ARG A 151 11.42 32.25 9.29
N SER A 152 11.61 31.17 10.07
CA SER A 152 12.29 29.96 9.62
C SER A 152 11.30 29.01 8.92
N ARG A 153 11.49 28.82 7.62
CA ARG A 153 10.67 27.90 6.81
C ARG A 153 10.89 26.43 7.21
N PHE A 154 12.07 26.09 7.73
CA PHE A 154 12.41 24.75 8.21
C PHE A 154 11.57 24.35 9.41
N ILE A 155 11.54 25.21 10.44
CA ILE A 155 10.75 24.98 11.66
C ILE A 155 9.26 24.90 11.33
N ALA A 156 8.79 25.77 10.43
CA ALA A 156 7.40 25.74 9.99
C ALA A 156 7.02 24.39 9.36
N ILE A 157 7.84 23.85 8.45
CA ILE A 157 7.56 22.55 7.84
C ILE A 157 7.63 21.41 8.87
N ALA A 158 8.65 21.37 9.72
CA ALA A 158 8.80 20.34 10.73
C ALA A 158 7.58 20.31 11.67
N LEU A 159 7.11 21.49 12.12
CA LEU A 159 5.93 21.59 12.98
C LEU A 159 4.63 21.24 12.23
N CYS A 160 4.49 21.70 10.99
CA CYS A 160 3.30 21.41 10.18
C CYS A 160 3.22 19.93 9.76
N ALA A 161 4.30 19.15 9.88
CA ALA A 161 4.30 17.71 9.64
C ALA A 161 3.76 16.87 10.83
N ALA A 162 3.37 17.50 11.95
CA ALA A 162 2.89 16.81 13.13
C ALA A 162 1.62 15.94 12.91
N PRO A 163 0.61 16.36 12.11
CA PRO A 163 -0.54 15.50 11.83
C PRO A 163 -0.17 14.16 11.18
N GLN A 164 0.84 14.14 10.30
CA GLN A 164 1.35 12.91 9.68
C GLN A 164 2.02 12.00 10.72
N LEU A 165 2.82 12.56 11.63
CA LEU A 165 3.45 11.80 12.72
C LEU A 165 2.41 11.16 13.64
N LEU A 166 1.35 11.89 13.99
CA LEU A 166 0.25 11.34 14.80
C LEU A 166 -0.46 10.20 14.07
N TYR A 167 -0.69 10.36 12.76
CA TYR A 167 -1.29 9.30 11.94
C TYR A 167 -0.41 8.05 11.92
N TRP A 168 0.89 8.18 11.66
CA TRP A 168 1.82 7.05 11.68
C TRP A 168 1.93 6.40 13.06
N GLY A 169 1.94 7.20 14.13
CA GLY A 169 1.98 6.69 15.51
C GLY A 169 0.75 5.83 15.86
N TYR A 170 -0.44 6.24 15.40
CA TYR A 170 -1.69 5.57 15.74
C TYR A 170 -2.08 4.44 14.78
N PHE A 171 -1.90 4.65 13.47
CA PHE A 171 -2.35 3.73 12.40
C PHE A 171 -1.23 2.91 11.78
N GLY A 172 0.04 3.24 12.06
CA GLY A 172 1.23 2.55 11.56
C GLY A 172 1.55 1.16 12.14
N PRO A 173 1.34 0.87 13.43
CA PRO A 173 1.89 -0.35 14.00
C PRO A 173 1.10 -1.61 13.63
N ALA A 174 1.83 -2.72 13.45
CA ALA A 174 1.26 -4.06 13.31
C ALA A 174 0.56 -4.47 14.62
N ARG A 175 -0.61 -5.10 14.52
CA ARG A 175 -1.38 -5.58 15.69
C ARG A 175 -1.33 -7.10 15.79
N GLY A 176 -1.42 -7.62 17.01
CA GLY A 176 -1.43 -9.06 17.26
C GLY A 176 -0.08 -9.74 17.07
N VAL A 177 1.01 -8.97 17.02
CA VAL A 177 2.38 -9.47 16.85
C VAL A 177 3.16 -9.39 18.16
N GLU A 178 4.28 -10.10 18.23
CA GLU A 178 5.18 -10.07 19.38
C GLU A 178 5.72 -8.65 19.66
N PRO A 179 6.09 -8.29 20.91
CA PRO A 179 6.50 -6.94 21.28
C PRO A 179 7.68 -6.39 20.44
N ILE A 180 8.62 -7.25 20.06
CA ILE A 180 9.77 -6.86 19.23
C ILE A 180 9.29 -6.54 17.81
N ALA A 181 8.46 -7.39 17.21
CA ALA A 181 7.88 -7.16 15.89
C ALA A 181 6.98 -5.91 15.88
N TRP A 182 6.24 -5.67 16.96
CA TRP A 182 5.47 -4.44 17.16
C TRP A 182 6.37 -3.19 17.13
N GLY A 183 7.52 -3.22 17.82
CA GLY A 183 8.49 -2.12 17.77
C GLY A 183 9.06 -1.90 16.38
N VAL A 184 9.48 -2.97 15.69
CA VAL A 184 10.02 -2.92 14.33
C VAL A 184 8.99 -2.41 13.31
N SER A 185 7.69 -2.62 13.57
CA SER A 185 6.61 -2.14 12.70
C SER A 185 6.56 -0.61 12.53
N PHE A 186 7.21 0.16 13.41
CA PHE A 186 7.35 1.61 13.27
C PHE A 186 8.51 2.06 12.37
N ALA A 187 9.46 1.16 12.05
CA ALA A 187 10.66 1.52 11.32
C ALA A 187 10.38 2.21 9.96
N PRO A 188 9.40 1.76 9.14
CA PRO A 188 9.12 2.43 7.87
C PRO A 188 8.66 3.87 8.07
N TRP A 189 7.90 4.14 9.13
CA TRP A 189 7.33 5.45 9.40
C TRP A 189 8.35 6.42 9.99
N ILE A 190 9.26 5.92 10.82
CA ILE A 190 10.42 6.69 11.29
C ILE A 190 11.33 7.01 10.09
N CYS A 191 11.56 6.04 9.21
CA CYS A 191 12.31 6.24 7.96
C CYS A 191 11.63 7.31 7.08
N ALA A 192 10.30 7.24 6.92
CA ALA A 192 9.52 8.23 6.17
C ALA A 192 9.65 9.64 6.74
N TRP A 193 9.65 9.78 8.06
CA TRP A 193 9.88 11.07 8.70
C TRP A 193 11.27 11.63 8.40
N PHE A 194 12.31 10.81 8.53
CA PHE A 194 13.67 11.23 8.19
C PHE A 194 13.80 11.60 6.71
N ASP A 195 13.29 10.78 5.80
CA ASP A 195 13.28 11.07 4.37
C ASP A 195 12.54 12.38 4.06
N ALA A 196 11.35 12.59 4.65
CA ALA A 196 10.61 13.84 4.53
C ALA A 196 11.44 15.05 4.99
N MET A 197 12.15 14.95 6.11
CA MET A 197 13.02 16.01 6.61
C MET A 197 14.23 16.24 5.72
N VAL A 198 14.80 15.19 5.11
CA VAL A 198 15.89 15.29 4.15
C VAL A 198 15.44 16.00 2.88
N ILE A 199 14.32 15.59 2.28
CA ILE A 199 13.73 16.26 1.10
C ILE A 199 13.45 17.73 1.40
N ALA A 200 12.75 18.02 2.50
CA ALA A 200 12.46 19.40 2.90
C ALA A 200 13.73 20.21 3.16
N GLY A 201 14.71 19.60 3.84
CA GLY A 201 16.01 20.18 4.14
C GLY A 201 16.74 20.62 2.88
N PHE A 202 16.84 19.75 1.88
CA PHE A 202 17.49 20.07 0.61
C PHE A 202 16.70 21.11 -0.20
N VAL A 203 15.38 20.94 -0.34
CA VAL A 203 14.54 21.86 -1.11
C VAL A 203 14.57 23.27 -0.50
N LEU A 204 14.46 23.38 0.83
CA LEU A 204 14.49 24.68 1.51
C LEU A 204 15.90 25.25 1.64
N GLY A 205 16.91 24.41 1.86
CA GLY A 205 18.31 24.81 1.98
C GLY A 205 18.85 25.35 0.67
N ILE A 206 18.80 24.56 -0.40
CA ILE A 206 19.18 25.01 -1.75
C ILE A 206 18.23 26.12 -2.20
N GLY A 207 16.94 26.03 -1.87
CA GLY A 207 15.96 27.08 -2.12
C GLY A 207 16.36 28.41 -1.48
N HIS A 208 16.86 28.42 -0.25
CA HIS A 208 17.28 29.64 0.42
C HIS A 208 18.37 30.39 -0.37
N PHE A 209 19.38 29.66 -0.86
CA PHE A 209 20.48 30.23 -1.65
C PHE A 209 20.07 30.58 -3.10
N THR A 210 19.14 29.81 -3.68
CA THR A 210 18.67 30.01 -5.06
C THR A 210 17.42 30.88 -5.18
N ARG A 211 16.99 31.53 -4.09
CA ARG A 211 15.73 32.29 -4.01
C ARG A 211 14.49 31.46 -4.39
N TYR A 212 14.43 30.23 -3.92
CA TYR A 212 13.32 29.28 -4.02
C TYR A 212 12.89 29.05 -5.47
N ARG A 213 13.81 28.56 -6.31
CA ARG A 213 13.45 28.16 -7.67
C ARG A 213 12.40 27.03 -7.63
N PRO A 214 11.34 27.10 -8.45
CA PRO A 214 10.21 26.17 -8.39
C PRO A 214 10.58 24.72 -8.77
N GLY A 215 11.73 24.51 -9.43
CA GLY A 215 12.15 23.18 -9.90
C GLY A 215 12.68 22.23 -8.82
N LEU A 216 13.05 22.74 -7.63
CA LEU A 216 13.71 21.88 -6.63
C LEU A 216 12.80 20.77 -6.12
N THR A 217 11.51 21.02 -5.92
CA THR A 217 10.59 20.03 -5.38
C THR A 217 10.50 18.79 -6.27
N TRP A 218 10.26 18.94 -7.58
CA TRP A 218 10.12 17.79 -8.47
C TRP A 218 11.43 17.02 -8.67
N ILE A 219 12.57 17.71 -8.66
CA ILE A 219 13.90 17.07 -8.79
C ILE A 219 14.14 16.12 -7.61
N PHE A 220 13.94 16.59 -6.38
CA PHE A 220 14.15 15.74 -5.20
C PHE A 220 13.08 14.65 -5.08
N THR A 221 11.83 14.91 -5.46
CA THR A 221 10.80 13.86 -5.56
C THR A 221 11.21 12.75 -6.54
N ALA A 222 11.63 13.12 -7.75
CA ALA A 222 12.03 12.15 -8.76
C ALA A 222 13.29 11.36 -8.34
N LEU A 223 14.27 12.03 -7.72
CA LEU A 223 15.47 11.37 -7.23
C LEU A 223 15.13 10.35 -6.14
N THR A 224 14.35 10.72 -5.12
CA THR A 224 13.93 9.80 -4.06
C THR A 224 13.11 8.64 -4.63
N LEU A 225 12.22 8.91 -5.59
CA LEU A 225 11.46 7.85 -6.28
C LEU A 225 12.38 6.87 -7.01
N VAL A 226 13.36 7.36 -7.77
CA VAL A 226 14.34 6.50 -8.46
C VAL A 226 15.10 5.64 -7.46
N ILE A 227 15.52 6.20 -6.32
CA ILE A 227 16.17 5.42 -5.26
C ILE A 227 15.23 4.33 -4.73
N ALA A 228 13.97 4.66 -4.43
CA ALA A 228 12.99 3.69 -3.94
C ALA A 228 12.75 2.55 -4.95
N VAL A 229 12.62 2.86 -6.24
CA VAL A 229 12.45 1.87 -7.31
C VAL A 229 13.69 0.98 -7.44
N VAL A 230 14.89 1.56 -7.45
CA VAL A 230 16.14 0.79 -7.56
C VAL A 230 16.34 -0.13 -6.36
N VAL A 231 16.08 0.35 -5.14
CA VAL A 231 16.16 -0.46 -3.92
C VAL A 231 15.15 -1.60 -3.97
N PHE A 232 13.90 -1.31 -4.35
CA PHE A 232 12.87 -2.32 -4.49
C PHE A 232 13.27 -3.40 -5.50
N GLU A 233 13.68 -3.00 -6.70
CA GLU A 233 14.01 -3.93 -7.78
C GLU A 233 15.24 -4.79 -7.45
N LYS A 234 16.24 -4.24 -6.78
CA LYS A 234 17.48 -4.96 -6.45
C LYS A 234 17.36 -5.86 -5.22
N ALA A 235 16.54 -5.49 -4.24
CA ALA A 235 16.46 -6.19 -2.97
C ALA A 235 15.25 -7.12 -2.84
N ILE A 236 14.18 -6.87 -3.61
CA ILE A 236 12.92 -7.61 -3.55
C ILE A 236 12.58 -8.10 -4.96
N GLY A 237 12.39 -7.19 -5.91
CA GLY A 237 11.97 -7.51 -7.28
C GLY A 237 10.46 -7.73 -7.42
N PHE A 238 9.94 -7.49 -8.62
CA PHE A 238 8.50 -7.67 -8.90
C PHE A 238 8.08 -9.15 -8.91
N ASP A 239 8.98 -10.07 -9.27
CA ASP A 239 8.69 -11.51 -9.28
C ASP A 239 8.43 -12.02 -7.85
N GLU A 240 9.22 -11.56 -6.89
CA GLU A 240 9.06 -11.93 -5.47
C GLU A 240 7.79 -11.33 -4.86
N LEU A 241 7.44 -10.10 -5.24
CA LEU A 241 6.14 -9.51 -4.89
C LEU A 241 4.99 -10.35 -5.46
N GLY A 242 5.11 -10.81 -6.72
CA GLY A 242 4.12 -11.69 -7.35
C GLY A 242 3.99 -13.04 -6.64
N TYR A 243 5.13 -13.67 -6.31
CA TYR A 243 5.18 -14.95 -5.60
C TYR A 243 4.52 -14.88 -4.22
N ASN A 244 4.92 -13.92 -3.37
CA ASN A 244 4.36 -13.79 -2.03
C ASN A 244 2.86 -13.51 -2.04
N LEU A 245 2.39 -12.74 -3.03
CA LEU A 245 0.95 -12.50 -3.20
C LEU A 245 0.20 -13.74 -3.69
N TYR A 246 0.80 -14.53 -4.58
CA TYR A 246 0.22 -15.81 -5.02
C TYR A 246 0.10 -16.80 -3.85
N VAL A 247 1.16 -16.94 -3.05
CA VAL A 247 1.17 -17.81 -1.87
C VAL A 247 0.18 -17.31 -0.82
N ALA A 248 0.17 -16.02 -0.48
CA ALA A 248 -0.76 -15.46 0.49
C ALA A 248 -2.23 -15.63 0.09
N ARG A 249 -2.54 -15.65 -1.22
CA ARG A 249 -3.90 -15.88 -1.72
C ARG A 249 -4.28 -17.37 -1.73
N ASN A 250 -3.31 -18.26 -1.93
CA ASN A 250 -3.53 -19.69 -2.16
C ASN A 250 -2.94 -20.56 -1.06
N ASP A 251 -2.84 -20.02 0.14
CA ASP A 251 -2.33 -20.70 1.31
C ASP A 251 -3.09 -22.03 1.55
N PRO A 252 -2.40 -23.18 1.61
CA PRO A 252 -3.03 -24.47 1.89
C PRO A 252 -3.78 -24.49 3.22
N GLU A 253 -3.43 -23.63 4.19
CA GLU A 253 -4.20 -23.46 5.44
C GLU A 253 -5.54 -22.75 5.24
N HIS A 254 -5.80 -22.16 4.08
CA HIS A 254 -7.06 -21.48 3.76
C HIS A 254 -7.84 -22.14 2.62
N VAL A 255 -7.18 -22.99 1.83
CA VAL A 255 -7.82 -23.75 0.76
C VAL A 255 -8.33 -25.08 1.31
N SER A 256 -9.63 -25.13 1.55
CA SER A 256 -10.32 -26.26 2.19
C SER A 256 -10.15 -27.63 1.52
N ALA A 257 -9.70 -27.65 0.25
CA ALA A 257 -9.38 -28.83 -0.55
C ALA A 257 -8.01 -29.45 -0.21
N PHE A 258 -7.11 -28.71 0.45
CA PHE A 258 -5.80 -29.21 0.92
C PHE A 258 -5.78 -29.55 2.41
N TYR A 259 -6.93 -29.46 3.08
CA TYR A 259 -7.03 -29.84 4.49
C TYR A 259 -7.00 -31.36 4.66
N ASP A 260 -6.41 -31.80 5.78
CA ASP A 260 -6.50 -33.18 6.22
C ASP A 260 -7.96 -33.54 6.49
N ARG A 261 -8.52 -34.40 5.63
CA ARG A 261 -9.90 -34.88 5.75
C ARG A 261 -9.96 -36.39 5.87
N ALA A 262 -10.87 -36.86 6.73
CA ALA A 262 -11.15 -38.27 6.84
C ALA A 262 -11.92 -38.78 5.61
N ILE A 263 -11.26 -39.62 4.80
CA ILE A 263 -11.88 -40.27 3.64
C ILE A 263 -12.92 -41.33 4.01
N THR A 264 -13.00 -41.71 5.29
CA THR A 264 -13.90 -42.71 5.88
C THR A 264 -15.34 -42.61 5.36
N LYS A 265 -15.95 -41.41 5.45
CA LYS A 265 -17.35 -41.19 5.05
C LYS A 265 -17.54 -41.24 3.53
N ALA A 266 -16.60 -40.68 2.77
CA ALA A 266 -16.63 -40.71 1.32
C ALA A 266 -16.48 -42.14 0.78
N LEU A 267 -15.60 -42.92 1.41
CA LEU A 267 -15.40 -44.33 1.10
C LEU A 267 -16.65 -45.16 1.42
N ASP A 268 -17.27 -44.97 2.59
CA ASP A 268 -18.50 -45.69 2.96
C ASP A 268 -19.64 -45.38 1.98
N ARG A 269 -19.78 -44.11 1.58
CA ARG A 269 -20.78 -43.69 0.59
C ARG A 269 -20.53 -44.32 -0.78
N THR A 270 -19.27 -44.35 -1.21
CA THR A 270 -18.86 -44.97 -2.47
C THR A 270 -19.10 -46.48 -2.45
N MET A 271 -18.84 -47.16 -1.33
CA MET A 271 -19.11 -48.61 -1.19
C MET A 271 -20.60 -48.98 -1.18
N GLN A 272 -21.48 -48.02 -0.88
CA GLN A 272 -22.94 -48.20 -0.91
C GLN A 272 -23.55 -47.94 -2.30
N ASP A 273 -22.78 -47.36 -3.21
CA ASP A 273 -23.20 -47.12 -4.58
C ASP A 273 -23.34 -48.43 -5.36
N ALA A 274 -24.44 -48.57 -6.12
CA ALA A 274 -24.81 -49.84 -6.76
C ALA A 274 -23.80 -50.25 -7.85
N ASP A 275 -23.35 -49.29 -8.65
CA ASP A 275 -22.42 -49.50 -9.75
C ASP A 275 -21.03 -49.86 -9.21
N THR A 276 -20.60 -49.16 -8.15
CA THR A 276 -19.33 -49.42 -7.49
C THR A 276 -19.34 -50.79 -6.79
N LYS A 277 -20.46 -51.17 -6.16
CA LYS A 277 -20.58 -52.47 -5.51
C LYS A 277 -20.46 -53.64 -6.50
N GLU A 278 -21.12 -53.55 -7.65
CA GLU A 278 -21.01 -54.56 -8.71
C GLU A 278 -19.58 -54.66 -9.25
N LEU A 279 -18.91 -53.52 -9.41
CA LEU A 279 -17.51 -53.46 -9.82
C LEU A 279 -16.59 -54.14 -8.79
N LEU A 280 -16.74 -53.81 -7.51
CA LEU A 280 -15.94 -54.35 -6.41
C LEU A 280 -16.15 -55.85 -6.22
N ASP A 281 -17.37 -56.34 -6.39
CA ASP A 281 -17.67 -57.77 -6.28
C ASP A 281 -17.09 -58.58 -7.47
N LYS A 282 -16.87 -57.95 -8.63
CA LYS A 282 -16.14 -58.54 -9.76
C LYS A 282 -14.61 -58.54 -9.58
N LEU A 283 -14.09 -57.62 -8.77
CA LEU A 283 -12.66 -57.35 -8.63
C LEU A 283 -12.03 -58.03 -7.40
N PHE A 284 -12.19 -59.34 -7.21
CA PHE A 284 -11.47 -60.18 -6.22
C PHE A 284 -11.25 -59.60 -4.79
N TYR A 285 -12.04 -58.62 -4.34
CA TYR A 285 -11.88 -58.02 -3.02
C TYR A 285 -12.44 -58.95 -1.93
N PRO A 286 -11.92 -58.88 -0.69
CA PRO A 286 -12.44 -59.67 0.42
C PRO A 286 -13.96 -59.52 0.58
N PRO A 287 -14.69 -60.61 0.85
CA PRO A 287 -16.12 -60.55 1.15
C PRO A 287 -16.39 -59.91 2.52
N ASP A 288 -15.42 -59.97 3.44
CA ASP A 288 -15.50 -59.32 4.74
C ASP A 288 -15.41 -57.78 4.58
N PRO A 289 -16.40 -57.01 5.06
CA PRO A 289 -16.45 -55.56 4.87
C PRO A 289 -15.30 -54.81 5.55
N ILE A 290 -14.76 -55.33 6.66
CA ILE A 290 -13.64 -54.69 7.38
C ILE A 290 -12.35 -54.88 6.59
N ALA A 291 -12.06 -56.12 6.17
CA ALA A 291 -10.91 -56.43 5.33
C ALA A 291 -10.98 -55.68 3.98
N ARG A 292 -12.16 -55.64 3.34
CA ARG A 292 -12.39 -54.90 2.09
C ARG A 292 -12.07 -53.42 2.25
N ARG A 293 -12.54 -52.80 3.33
CA ARG A 293 -12.27 -51.39 3.62
C ARG A 293 -10.78 -51.10 3.78
N ALA A 294 -10.04 -52.00 4.44
CA ALA A 294 -8.61 -51.84 4.61
C ALA A 294 -7.87 -51.86 3.27
N GLU A 295 -8.17 -52.82 2.39
CA GLU A 295 -7.56 -52.91 1.06
C GLU A 295 -7.90 -51.70 0.18
N LEU A 296 -9.16 -51.27 0.16
CA LEU A 296 -9.58 -50.08 -0.60
C LEU A 296 -8.85 -48.83 -0.12
N ARG A 297 -8.63 -48.70 1.18
CA ARG A 297 -7.83 -47.60 1.75
C ARG A 297 -6.38 -47.65 1.29
N THR A 298 -5.78 -48.84 1.29
CA THR A 298 -4.40 -49.04 0.80
C THR A 298 -4.27 -48.71 -0.67
N GLU A 299 -5.24 -49.10 -1.51
CA GLU A 299 -5.24 -48.78 -2.93
C GLU A 299 -5.39 -47.28 -3.17
N VAL A 300 -6.32 -46.62 -2.47
CA VAL A 300 -6.46 -45.15 -2.50
C VAL A 300 -5.12 -44.48 -2.15
N GLN A 301 -4.46 -44.90 -1.06
CA GLN A 301 -3.15 -44.36 -0.69
C GLN A 301 -2.09 -44.59 -1.76
N LYS A 302 -2.09 -45.75 -2.41
CA LYS A 302 -1.13 -46.09 -3.47
C LYS A 302 -1.35 -45.24 -4.72
N GLN A 303 -2.60 -44.99 -5.12
CA GLN A 303 -2.90 -44.14 -6.27
C GLN A 303 -2.67 -42.66 -5.99
N LEU A 304 -2.95 -42.20 -4.77
CA LEU A 304 -2.67 -40.83 -4.35
C LEU A 304 -1.17 -40.49 -4.37
N LYS A 305 -0.27 -41.46 -4.22
CA LYS A 305 1.18 -41.24 -4.43
C LYS A 305 1.51 -40.76 -5.85
N ASN A 306 0.64 -41.04 -6.82
CA ASN A 306 0.76 -40.62 -8.21
C ASN A 306 -0.25 -39.50 -8.56
N ASP A 307 -0.76 -38.76 -7.56
CA ASP A 307 -1.76 -37.70 -7.73
C ASP A 307 -3.06 -38.14 -8.44
N ASN A 308 -3.48 -39.39 -8.26
CA ASN A 308 -4.69 -39.92 -8.88
C ASN A 308 -5.67 -40.53 -7.87
N TRP A 309 -6.95 -40.28 -8.11
CA TRP A 309 -8.03 -41.01 -7.45
C TRP A 309 -8.32 -42.31 -8.21
N PRO A 310 -8.64 -43.42 -7.52
CA PRO A 310 -9.11 -44.62 -8.19
C PRO A 310 -10.38 -44.34 -9.00
N SER A 311 -10.50 -44.96 -10.17
CA SER A 311 -11.63 -44.74 -11.08
C SER A 311 -13.00 -45.10 -10.49
N TRP A 312 -13.01 -45.97 -9.47
CA TRP A 312 -14.21 -46.38 -8.75
C TRP A 312 -14.55 -45.44 -7.58
N PHE A 313 -13.66 -44.52 -7.20
CA PHE A 313 -13.87 -43.66 -6.04
C PHE A 313 -14.61 -42.37 -6.43
N THR A 314 -15.80 -42.19 -5.88
CA THR A 314 -16.58 -40.96 -6.08
C THR A 314 -16.02 -39.86 -5.20
N VAL A 315 -15.20 -38.99 -5.80
CA VAL A 315 -14.54 -37.88 -5.11
C VAL A 315 -15.58 -36.81 -4.74
N PRO A 316 -15.80 -36.51 -3.45
CA PRO A 316 -16.62 -35.38 -3.06
C PRO A 316 -15.90 -34.06 -3.36
N PRO A 317 -16.62 -32.93 -3.52
CA PRO A 317 -16.03 -31.62 -3.84
C PRO A 317 -14.92 -31.18 -2.88
N GLU A 318 -15.02 -31.61 -1.63
CA GLU A 318 -14.07 -31.34 -0.56
C GLU A 318 -12.71 -32.04 -0.71
N LEU A 319 -12.64 -33.09 -1.54
CA LEU A 319 -11.45 -33.90 -1.82
C LEU A 319 -10.93 -33.69 -3.26
N GLU A 320 -11.46 -32.70 -4.00
CA GLU A 320 -11.03 -32.34 -5.36
C GLU A 320 -9.70 -31.57 -5.40
N TYR A 321 -8.71 -31.99 -4.60
CA TYR A 321 -7.42 -31.32 -4.51
C TYR A 321 -6.68 -31.26 -5.85
N LYS A 322 -6.87 -32.26 -6.73
CA LYS A 322 -6.21 -32.32 -8.05
C LYS A 322 -6.73 -31.24 -8.99
N GLN A 323 -8.05 -31.14 -9.14
CA GLN A 323 -8.67 -30.10 -9.96
C GLN A 323 -8.30 -28.72 -9.41
N ARG A 324 -8.33 -28.57 -8.08
CA ARG A 324 -7.90 -27.32 -7.45
C ARG A 324 -6.43 -27.01 -7.69
N LYS A 325 -5.54 -27.99 -7.62
CA LYS A 325 -4.11 -27.86 -7.92
C LYS A 325 -3.90 -27.43 -9.38
N GLU A 326 -4.62 -28.02 -10.34
CA GLU A 326 -4.53 -27.63 -11.75
C GLU A 326 -5.06 -26.21 -12.01
N GLU A 327 -6.17 -25.82 -11.37
CA GLU A 327 -6.69 -24.45 -11.42
C GLU A 327 -5.68 -23.43 -10.88
N LEU A 328 -5.01 -23.77 -9.77
CA LEU A 328 -3.98 -22.94 -9.15
C LEU A 328 -2.75 -22.79 -10.04
N LEU A 329 -2.26 -23.90 -10.62
CA LEU A 329 -1.14 -23.86 -11.57
C LEU A 329 -1.46 -22.98 -12.79
N LYS A 330 -2.68 -23.07 -13.34
CA LYS A 330 -3.13 -22.19 -14.43
C LYS A 330 -3.19 -20.72 -14.03
N GLN A 331 -3.47 -20.41 -12.76
CA GLN A 331 -3.47 -19.02 -12.27
C GLN A 331 -2.06 -18.46 -12.08
N TYR A 332 -1.05 -19.31 -11.89
CA TYR A 332 0.34 -18.90 -11.75
C TYR A 332 1.01 -18.59 -13.11
N GLU A 333 0.59 -19.28 -14.17
CA GLU A 333 1.13 -19.10 -15.53
C GLU A 333 0.53 -17.91 -16.31
N LEU A 334 -0.50 -17.24 -15.76
CA LEU A 334 -1.16 -16.04 -16.31
C LEU A 334 -0.61 -14.77 -15.68
#